data_AF-A0A7Y2LT04-F1
#
_entry.id   AF-A0A7Y2LT04-F1
#
_cell.length_a   1.000
_cell.length_b   1.000
_cell.length_c   1.000
_cell.angle_alpha   90.00
_cell.angle_beta   90.00
_cell.angle_gamma   90.00
#
_symmetry.space_group_name_H-M   'P 1'
#
loop_
_entity.id
_entity.type
_entity.pdbx_description
1 polymer ?
#
loop_
_entity_poly.entity_id
_entity_poly.type
_entity_poly.pdbx_seq_one_letter_code
_entity_poly.pdbx_strand_id
1 'polypeptide(L)'
;MDLFHVLLNIDQFSEDKTIYVEHPWTLESEAQVIYIKDKATSTIHIENKVYAYFLDIYLVDELWAQFESQNLCLRTVCQHIVEFALDQRT
;
A
#
# COMPACT_ATOMS: atom_id res chain seq x y z
N MET A 1 11.67 2.69 2.05
CA MET A 1 11.46 2.16 0.67
C MET A 1 10.27 2.91 0.10
N ASP A 2 10.23 3.19 -1.21
CA ASP A 2 9.05 3.87 -1.78
C ASP A 2 7.87 2.92 -1.99
N LEU A 3 6.67 3.49 -2.06
CA LEU A 3 5.42 2.74 -2.22
C LEU A 3 5.41 1.93 -3.52
N PHE A 4 5.94 2.48 -4.61
CA PHE A 4 6.01 1.77 -5.88
C PHE A 4 6.79 0.46 -5.76
N HIS A 5 7.94 0.49 -5.10
CA HIS A 5 8.76 -0.70 -4.89
C HIS A 5 8.05 -1.71 -3.98
N VAL A 6 7.33 -1.26 -2.95
CA VAL A 6 6.53 -2.16 -2.11
C VAL A 6 5.44 -2.84 -2.93
N LEU A 7 4.68 -2.08 -3.73
CA LEU A 7 3.59 -2.63 -4.55
C LEU A 7 4.07 -3.59 -5.62
N LEU A 8 5.24 -3.34 -6.23
CA LEU A 8 5.83 -4.22 -7.24
C LEU A 8 6.32 -5.56 -6.68
N ASN A 9 6.62 -5.62 -5.38
CA ASN A 9 7.17 -6.79 -4.71
C ASN A 9 6.17 -7.31 -3.66
N ILE A 10 4.88 -7.13 -3.92
CA ILE A 10 3.82 -7.42 -2.94
C ILE A 10 3.85 -8.90 -2.49
N ASP A 11 4.21 -9.79 -3.42
CA ASP A 11 4.36 -11.23 -3.25
C ASP A 11 5.46 -11.65 -2.26
N GLN A 12 6.38 -10.73 -1.92
CA GLN A 12 7.45 -10.96 -0.94
C GLN A 12 6.99 -10.69 0.50
N PHE A 13 5.82 -10.10 0.69
CA PHE A 13 5.25 -9.80 1.99
C PHE A 13 4.18 -10.83 2.37
N SER A 14 3.98 -11.04 3.67
CA SER A 14 2.92 -11.93 4.15
C SER A 14 1.59 -11.19 4.18
N GLU A 15 0.52 -11.88 3.80
CA GLU A 15 -0.87 -11.38 3.75
C GLU A 15 -1.36 -10.78 5.09
N ASP A 16 -0.75 -11.15 6.21
CA ASP A 16 -1.08 -10.66 7.55
C ASP A 16 -0.50 -9.27 7.88
N LYS A 17 0.32 -8.71 6.99
CA LYS A 17 0.92 -7.39 7.14
C LYS A 17 0.06 -6.30 6.51
N THR A 18 0.37 -5.08 6.91
CA THR A 18 -0.29 -3.86 6.45
C THR A 18 0.75 -2.87 5.95
N ILE A 19 0.42 -2.16 4.87
CA ILE A 19 1.22 -1.08 4.31
C ILE A 19 0.81 0.23 4.98
N TYR A 20 1.79 0.97 5.48
CA TYR A 20 1.67 2.33 5.99
C TYR A 20 2.50 3.26 5.12
N VAL A 21 1.95 4.43 4.76
CA VAL A 21 2.57 5.35 3.80
C VAL A 21 2.58 6.78 4.34
N GLU A 22 3.70 7.46 4.15
CA GLU A 22 3.88 8.88 4.45
C GLU A 22 3.02 9.74 3.51
N HIS A 23 2.37 10.79 4.03
CA HIS A 23 1.61 11.72 3.19
C HIS A 23 2.51 12.72 2.46
N PRO A 24 2.16 13.16 1.24
CA PRO A 24 1.01 12.73 0.43
C PRO A 24 1.19 11.31 -0.12
N TRP A 25 0.11 10.59 -0.47
CA TRP A 25 0.22 9.26 -1.07
C TRP A 25 0.51 9.36 -2.56
N THR A 26 1.76 9.13 -2.93
CA THR A 26 2.23 8.97 -4.30
C THR A 26 3.08 7.71 -4.40
N LEU A 27 3.42 7.30 -5.62
CA LEU A 27 4.29 6.14 -5.86
C LEU A 27 5.69 6.31 -5.26
N GLU A 28 6.15 7.54 -5.12
CA GLU A 28 7.44 7.92 -4.56
C GLU A 28 7.41 8.10 -3.03
N SER A 29 6.23 8.03 -2.41
CA SER A 29 6.09 8.20 -0.96
C SER A 29 6.74 7.07 -0.20
N GLU A 30 7.29 7.40 0.97
CA GLU A 30 7.91 6.37 1.79
C GLU A 30 6.86 5.46 2.41
N ALA A 31 7.08 4.16 2.29
CA ALA A 31 6.20 3.12 2.75
C ALA A 31 6.90 2.18 3.74
N GLN A 32 6.11 1.66 4.67
CA GLN A 32 6.50 0.70 5.69
C GLN A 32 5.52 -0.47 5.67
N VAL A 33 6.04 -1.70 5.66
CA VAL A 33 5.22 -2.92 5.69
C VAL A 33 5.38 -3.58 7.05
N ILE A 34 4.33 -3.53 7.87
CA ILE A 34 4.41 -3.90 9.28
C ILE A 34 3.24 -4.81 9.65
N TYR A 35 3.53 -5.80 10.48
CA TYR A 35 2.49 -6.56 11.17
C TYR A 35 2.04 -5.79 12.42
N ILE A 36 0.77 -5.39 12.47
CA ILE A 36 0.18 -4.78 13.67
C ILE A 36 -0.93 -5.69 14.18
N LYS A 37 -0.73 -6.22 15.39
CA LYS A 37 -1.70 -7.10 16.06
C LYS A 37 -3.05 -6.40 16.33
N ASP A 38 -3.00 -5.08 16.51
CA ASP A 38 -4.18 -4.22 16.71
C ASP A 38 -4.48 -3.40 15.44
N LYS A 39 -5.41 -3.92 14.63
CA LYS A 39 -5.86 -3.30 13.38
C LYS A 39 -6.57 -1.95 13.56
N ALA A 40 -6.81 -1.49 14.80
CA ALA A 40 -7.36 -0.16 15.06
C ALA A 40 -6.33 0.98 14.86
N THR A 41 -5.06 0.66 14.62
CA THR A 41 -4.00 1.67 14.49
C THR A 41 -4.03 2.35 13.13
N SER A 42 -4.58 3.56 13.05
CA SER A 42 -4.67 4.31 11.79
C SER A 42 -3.37 5.00 11.38
N THR A 43 -2.46 5.26 12.33
CA THR A 43 -1.18 5.94 12.10
C THR A 43 -0.08 5.39 12.99
N ILE A 44 1.13 5.34 12.46
CA ILE A 44 2.33 4.93 13.18
C ILE A 44 3.41 6.01 13.11
N HIS A 45 4.26 6.03 14.14
CA HIS A 45 5.38 6.97 14.25
C HIS A 45 6.69 6.18 14.20
N ILE A 46 7.52 6.46 13.21
CA ILE A 46 8.83 5.82 13.04
C ILE A 46 9.83 6.91 12.69
N GLU A 47 10.95 6.98 13.41
CA GLU A 47 12.08 7.87 13.11
C GLU A 47 11.66 9.33 12.83
N ASN A 48 10.74 9.84 13.63
CA ASN A 48 10.20 11.21 13.56
C ASN A 48 9.30 11.50 12.34
N LYS A 49 8.90 10.46 11.60
CA LYS A 49 7.89 10.52 10.53
C LYS A 49 6.58 9.89 10.96
N VAL A 50 5.50 10.32 10.33
CA VAL A 50 4.15 9.78 10.52
C VAL A 50 3.73 9.06 9.26
N TYR A 51 3.36 7.79 9.41
CA TYR A 51 2.81 6.99 8.33
C TYR A 51 1.36 6.67 8.65
N ALA A 52 0.47 6.81 7.67
CA ALA A 52 -0.93 6.45 7.82
C ALA A 52 -1.20 5.10 7.18
N TYR A 53 -2.20 4.40 7.71
CA TYR A 53 -2.73 3.18 7.11
C TYR A 53 -3.05 3.43 5.64
N PHE A 54 -2.50 2.58 4.78
CA PHE A 54 -2.75 2.62 3.34
C PHE A 54 -3.67 1.46 2.95
N LEU A 55 -3.15 0.23 2.91
CA LEU A 55 -3.89 -1.00 2.58
C LEU A 55 -3.25 -2.22 3.26
N ASP A 56 -4.06 -3.23 3.57
CA ASP A 56 -3.58 -4.57 3.95
C ASP A 56 -3.01 -5.32 2.73
N ILE A 57 -1.99 -6.17 2.91
CA ILE A 57 -1.32 -6.89 1.80
C ILE A 57 -2.32 -7.73 1.00
N TYR A 58 -3.19 -8.49 1.66
CA TYR A 58 -4.20 -9.32 0.98
C TYR A 58 -5.11 -8.51 0.04
N LEU A 59 -5.43 -7.26 0.41
CA LEU A 59 -6.29 -6.39 -0.40
C LEU A 59 -5.53 -5.88 -1.63
N VAL A 60 -4.23 -5.63 -1.49
CA VAL A 60 -3.38 -5.28 -2.63
C VAL A 60 -3.29 -6.45 -3.60
N ASP A 61 -3.15 -7.69 -3.13
CA ASP A 61 -3.14 -8.89 -3.98
C ASP A 61 -4.46 -9.07 -4.74
N GLU A 62 -5.60 -8.85 -4.08
CA GLU A 62 -6.91 -8.87 -4.74
C GLU A 62 -7.02 -7.81 -5.86
N LEU A 63 -6.52 -6.59 -5.61
CA LEU A 63 -6.50 -5.52 -6.61
C LEU A 63 -5.58 -5.87 -7.78
N TRP A 64 -4.41 -6.45 -7.52
CA TRP A 64 -3.51 -6.93 -8.58
C TRP A 64 -4.20 -7.94 -9.48
N ALA A 65 -4.85 -8.96 -8.92
CA ALA A 65 -5.58 -9.96 -9.69
C ALA A 65 -6.71 -9.36 -10.55
N GLN A 66 -7.39 -8.31 -10.05
CA GLN A 66 -8.41 -7.61 -10.83
C GLN A 66 -7.80 -6.85 -12.02
N PHE A 67 -6.65 -6.20 -11.83
CA PHE A 67 -6.02 -5.38 -12.87
C PHE A 67 -5.17 -6.18 -13.86
N GLU A 68 -4.70 -7.38 -13.52
CA GLU A 68 -4.00 -8.28 -14.44
C GLU A 68 -4.80 -8.55 -15.73
N SER A 69 -6.13 -8.65 -15.61
CA SER A 69 -7.03 -8.89 -16.74
C SER A 69 -7.06 -7.76 -17.78
N GLN A 70 -6.50 -6.58 -17.45
CA GLN A 70 -6.64 -5.36 -18.25
C GLN A 70 -5.40 -5.05 -19.13
N ASN A 71 -4.35 -5.88 -19.09
CA ASN A 71 -3.09 -5.68 -19.84
C ASN A 71 -2.46 -4.29 -19.62
N LEU A 72 -2.62 -3.72 -18.43
CA LEU A 72 -2.05 -2.43 -18.06
C LEU A 72 -0.56 -2.56 -17.76
N CYS A 73 0.21 -1.49 -17.97
CA CYS A 73 1.58 -1.47 -17.51
C CYS A 73 1.64 -1.42 -15.97
N LEU A 74 2.70 -1.97 -15.37
CA LEU A 74 2.83 -2.09 -13.91
C LEU A 74 2.68 -0.75 -13.18
N ARG A 75 3.22 0.34 -13.75
CA ARG A 75 3.08 1.68 -13.17
C ARG A 75 1.62 2.15 -13.12
N THR A 76 0.83 1.85 -14.15
CA THR A 76 -0.60 2.17 -14.18
C THR A 76 -1.37 1.37 -13.14
N VAL A 77 -1.04 0.08 -12.97
CA VAL A 77 -1.66 -0.76 -11.93
C VAL A 77 -1.38 -0.19 -10.54
N CYS A 78 -0.13 0.11 -10.22
CA CYS A 78 0.22 0.72 -8.93
C CYS A 78 -0.47 2.08 -8.72
N GLN A 79 -0.62 2.88 -9.78
CA GLN A 79 -1.33 4.15 -9.71
C GLN A 79 -2.82 3.95 -9.40
N HIS A 80 -3.50 2.99 -10.02
CA HIS A 80 -4.89 2.66 -9.71
C HIS A 80 -5.06 2.16 -8.26
N ILE A 81 -4.08 1.43 -7.71
CA ILE A 81 -4.11 1.01 -6.30
C ILE A 81 -4.03 2.24 -5.37
N VAL A 82 -3.18 3.22 -5.70
CA VAL A 82 -3.11 4.50 -4.95
C VAL A 82 -4.45 5.24 -5.03
N GLU A 83 -5.05 5.32 -6.21
CA GLU A 83 -6.35 5.97 -6.41
C GLU A 83 -7.46 5.27 -5.61
N PHE A 84 -7.50 3.94 -5.64
CA PHE A 84 -8.44 3.15 -4.85
C PHE A 84 -8.30 3.44 -3.34
N ALA A 85 -7.07 3.49 -2.83
CA ALA A 85 -6.83 3.80 -1.42
C ALA A 85 -7.27 5.23 -1.06
N LEU A 86 -7.06 6.20 -1.95
CA LEU A 86 -7.50 7.58 -1.76
C LEU A 86 -9.04 7.68 -1.73
N ASP A 87 -9.74 6.94 -2.59
CA ASP A 87 -11.20 6.92 -2.65
C ASP A 87 -11.82 6.31 -1.37
N GLN A 88 -11.23 5.23 -0.83
CA GLN A 88 -11.67 4.57 0.41
C GLN A 88 -11.61 5.47 1.66
N ARG A 89 -10.86 6.57 1.61
CA ARG A 89 -10.69 7.50 2.73
C ARG A 89 -11.75 8.60 2.78
N THR A 90 -12.54 8.78 1.70
CA THR A 90 -13.56 9.83 1.57
C THR A 90 -14.91 9.35 2.08
#